data_AF-A0A1B6CUI2-F1
#
_entry.id   AF-A0A1B6CUI2-F1
#
_cell.length_a   1.000
_cell.length_b   1.000
_cell.length_c   1.000
_cell.angle_alpha   90.00
_cell.angle_beta   90.00
_cell.angle_gamma   90.00
#
_symmetry.space_group_name_H-M   'P 1'
#
loop_
_entity.id
_entity.type
_entity.pdbx_description
1 polymer ?
#
loop_
_entity_poly.entity_id
_entity_poly.type
_entity_poly.pdbx_seq_one_letter_code
_entity_poly.pdbx_strand_id
1 'polypeptide(L)'
;MSQLQLDVADLSATPTLVISPFDLWILSRLAYTEVTVNKAIESYDFFVATSAIKNFLYGEFCDIYLEGSKSVLRGCNKKEAHNVCLTLLYCLNMGVRLFAPFMPFLAEELHQNLPGNTADYITSELFPSKLGCRREEIEKEFQFALDVISVIRKSKATQGMIQQKIPVILETSITEVLEVHKTVIETLANCSIEFTPKYSPGSNTISDTVGGHSSVHFNCNVPETNITDEHVKNAIKKEDNLRKSLDKLIVMTSHEGYKEKASEKVKRNHSDKIKSLQEELLQLGIYLKSLQERRKQG
;
A
#
# COMPACT_ATOMS: atom_id res chain seq x y z
N MET A 1 32.20 20.13 1.80
CA MET A 1 30.83 19.62 1.66
C MET A 1 30.24 20.32 0.45
N SER A 2 30.19 19.63 -0.70
CA SER A 2 29.67 20.19 -1.94
C SER A 2 28.21 20.58 -1.71
N GLN A 3 27.93 21.88 -1.80
CA GLN A 3 26.57 22.42 -1.82
C GLN A 3 25.85 21.75 -3.00
N LEU A 4 24.80 20.99 -2.69
CA LEU A 4 23.83 20.58 -3.68
C LEU A 4 23.11 21.85 -4.16
N GLN A 5 23.63 22.47 -5.22
CA GLN A 5 22.88 23.44 -6.03
C GLN A 5 21.84 22.64 -6.80
N LEU A 6 20.60 22.81 -6.40
CA LEU A 6 19.49 21.97 -6.79
C LEU A 6 18.41 22.92 -7.30
N ASP A 7 18.42 23.19 -8.61
CA ASP A 7 17.41 24.02 -9.25
C ASP A 7 16.09 23.25 -9.25
N VAL A 8 15.25 23.54 -8.25
CA VAL A 8 13.93 22.92 -8.05
C VAL A 8 12.92 23.37 -9.11
N ALA A 9 13.28 24.37 -9.93
CA ALA A 9 12.43 24.99 -10.93
C ALA A 9 12.15 24.10 -12.14
N ASP A 10 12.97 23.06 -12.42
CA ASP A 10 12.79 22.31 -13.66
C ASP A 10 13.26 20.84 -13.57
N LEU A 11 12.58 20.04 -12.75
CA LEU A 11 12.71 18.57 -12.81
C LEU A 11 12.26 18.00 -14.18
N SER A 12 11.49 18.77 -14.98
CA SER A 12 11.15 18.42 -16.37
C SER A 12 12.27 18.68 -17.38
N ALA A 13 13.18 19.63 -17.13
CA ALA A 13 14.24 20.00 -18.07
C ALA A 13 15.62 19.40 -17.74
N THR A 14 15.76 18.58 -16.69
CA THR A 14 17.02 17.88 -16.39
C THR A 14 17.11 16.57 -17.20
N PRO A 15 17.87 16.52 -18.32
CA PRO A 15 17.78 15.43 -19.30
C PRO A 15 18.44 14.11 -18.83
N THR A 16 18.89 14.05 -17.58
CA THR A 16 19.71 12.96 -17.01
C THR A 16 19.03 12.22 -15.85
N LEU A 17 17.81 12.61 -15.47
CA LEU A 17 17.08 11.98 -14.38
C LEU A 17 16.47 10.65 -14.85
N VAL A 18 17.08 9.54 -14.45
CA VAL A 18 16.46 8.21 -14.60
C VAL A 18 15.44 8.08 -13.47
N ILE A 19 14.18 8.37 -13.78
CA ILE A 19 13.08 8.36 -12.82
C ILE A 19 12.50 6.94 -12.74
N SER A 20 12.46 6.35 -11.54
CA SER A 20 11.86 5.03 -11.37
C SER A 20 10.33 5.09 -11.51
N PRO A 21 9.65 3.99 -11.82
CA PRO A 21 8.18 3.95 -11.82
C PRO A 21 7.56 4.36 -10.48
N PHE A 22 8.26 4.11 -9.37
CA PHE A 22 7.83 4.53 -8.04
C PHE A 22 7.95 6.05 -7.82
N ASP A 23 9.01 6.67 -8.36
CA ASP A 23 9.17 8.12 -8.35
C ASP A 23 8.13 8.80 -9.26
N LEU A 24 7.84 8.21 -10.43
CA LEU A 24 6.79 8.69 -11.33
C LEU A 24 5.40 8.63 -10.65
N TRP A 25 5.15 7.59 -9.85
CA TRP A 25 3.91 7.46 -9.11
C TRP A 25 3.71 8.64 -8.15
N ILE A 26 4.68 8.95 -7.27
CA ILE A 26 4.51 10.03 -6.28
C ILE A 26 4.40 11.40 -6.95
N LEU A 27 5.12 11.64 -8.05
CA LEU A 27 5.01 12.86 -8.85
C LEU A 27 3.61 12.99 -9.46
N SER A 28 3.04 11.88 -9.95
CA SER A 28 1.66 11.86 -10.44
C SER A 28 0.65 12.21 -9.34
N ARG A 29 0.82 11.64 -8.14
CA ARG A 29 -0.02 11.93 -6.97
C ARG A 29 0.09 13.39 -6.51
N LEU A 30 1.28 13.97 -6.58
CA LEU A 30 1.50 15.38 -6.33
C LEU A 30 0.73 16.26 -7.33
N ALA A 31 0.80 15.96 -8.63
CA ALA A 31 0.05 16.69 -9.65
C ALA A 31 -1.47 16.56 -9.45
N TYR A 32 -1.96 15.38 -9.09
CA TYR A 32 -3.37 15.19 -8.73
C TYR A 32 -3.77 16.07 -7.53
N THR A 33 -2.91 16.13 -6.52
CA THR A 33 -3.14 16.93 -5.31
C THR A 33 -3.15 18.42 -5.62
N GLU A 34 -2.20 18.91 -6.42
CA GLU A 34 -2.14 20.30 -6.89
C GLU A 34 -3.43 20.72 -7.59
N VAL A 35 -3.90 19.93 -8.56
CA VAL A 35 -5.16 20.20 -9.27
C VAL A 35 -6.36 20.22 -8.32
N THR A 36 -6.40 19.29 -7.36
CA THR A 36 -7.48 19.20 -6.38
C THR A 36 -7.50 20.42 -5.46
N VAL A 37 -6.34 20.82 -4.96
CA VAL A 37 -6.18 21.98 -4.08
C VAL A 37 -6.53 23.27 -4.79
N ASN A 38 -6.04 23.48 -6.01
CA ASN A 38 -6.35 24.69 -6.79
C ASN A 38 -7.87 24.83 -7.02
N LYS A 39 -8.54 23.76 -7.47
CA LYS A 39 -10.02 23.76 -7.65
C LYS A 39 -10.77 24.01 -6.35
N ALA A 40 -10.30 23.43 -5.25
CA ALA A 40 -10.90 23.57 -3.94
C ALA A 40 -10.75 25.01 -3.40
N ILE A 41 -9.60 25.64 -3.60
CA ILE A 41 -9.37 27.05 -3.25
C ILE A 41 -10.24 27.97 -4.12
N GLU A 42 -10.33 27.74 -5.43
CA GLU A 42 -11.18 28.51 -6.35
C GLU A 42 -12.67 28.43 -5.98
N SER A 43 -13.11 27.29 -5.45
CA SER A 43 -14.49 27.07 -5.01
C SER A 43 -14.75 27.37 -3.53
N TYR A 44 -13.74 27.91 -2.81
CA TYR A 44 -13.78 28.17 -1.37
C TYR A 44 -14.05 26.93 -0.49
N ASP A 45 -13.80 25.72 -1.01
CA ASP A 45 -13.90 24.46 -0.26
C ASP A 45 -12.56 24.11 0.42
N PHE A 46 -12.28 24.79 1.53
CA PHE A 46 -11.05 24.56 2.28
C PHE A 46 -10.99 23.16 2.94
N PHE A 47 -12.12 22.49 3.12
CA PHE A 47 -12.15 21.13 3.65
C PHE A 47 -11.55 20.15 2.64
N VAL A 48 -11.95 20.26 1.37
CA VAL A 48 -11.37 19.44 0.29
C VAL A 48 -9.89 19.76 0.09
N ALA A 49 -9.50 21.03 0.11
CA ALA A 49 -8.10 21.44 -0.05
C ALA A 49 -7.20 20.83 1.05
N THR A 50 -7.56 21.04 2.32
CA THR A 50 -6.78 20.54 3.47
C THR A 50 -6.78 19.01 3.54
N SER A 51 -7.89 18.35 3.18
CA SER A 51 -7.97 16.89 3.12
C SER A 51 -7.06 16.30 2.04
N ALA A 52 -7.02 16.92 0.86
CA ALA A 52 -6.14 16.50 -0.24
C ALA A 52 -4.66 16.63 0.15
N ILE A 53 -4.27 17.78 0.71
CA ILE A 53 -2.92 18.03 1.22
C ILE A 53 -2.53 16.99 2.27
N LYS A 54 -3.41 16.74 3.24
CA LYS A 54 -3.15 15.77 4.31
C LYS A 54 -2.98 14.36 3.75
N ASN A 55 -3.86 13.95 2.83
CA ASN A 55 -3.78 12.63 2.22
C ASN A 55 -2.46 12.44 1.46
N PHE A 56 -2.05 13.45 0.69
CA PHE A 56 -0.78 13.42 0.00
C PHE A 56 0.41 13.36 0.95
N LEU A 57 0.54 14.32 1.88
CA LEU A 57 1.73 14.41 2.74
C LEU A 57 1.87 13.23 3.68
N TYR A 58 0.79 12.81 4.34
CA TYR A 58 0.85 11.71 5.32
C TYR A 58 0.69 10.35 4.64
N GLY A 59 -0.40 10.15 3.91
CA GLY A 59 -0.75 8.82 3.39
C GLY A 59 0.09 8.37 2.21
N GLU A 60 0.43 9.28 1.29
CA GLU A 60 1.12 8.91 0.05
C GLU A 60 2.63 9.19 0.13
N PHE A 61 3.02 10.37 0.61
CA PHE A 61 4.41 10.79 0.67
C PHE A 61 5.15 10.17 1.87
N CYS A 62 4.71 10.38 3.10
CA CYS A 62 5.39 9.87 4.29
C CYS A 62 5.24 8.34 4.45
N ASP A 63 4.01 7.83 4.45
CA ASP A 63 3.73 6.42 4.78
C ASP A 63 4.18 5.44 3.68
N ILE A 64 4.16 5.87 2.42
CA ILE A 64 4.45 5.01 1.26
C ILE A 64 5.77 5.42 0.61
N TYR A 65 5.87 6.63 0.05
CA TYR A 65 7.02 7.00 -0.77
C TYR A 65 8.32 7.09 0.03
N LEU A 66 8.32 7.80 1.16
CA LEU A 66 9.48 7.95 2.02
C LEU A 66 9.91 6.61 2.62
N GLU A 67 8.96 5.78 3.08
CA GLU A 67 9.24 4.45 3.62
C GLU A 67 9.80 3.51 2.54
N GLY A 68 9.17 3.44 1.37
CA GLY A 68 9.60 2.59 0.26
C GLY A 68 10.96 2.99 -0.31
N SER A 69 11.29 4.29 -0.26
CA SER A 69 12.56 4.85 -0.73
C SER A 69 13.76 4.52 0.18
N LYS A 70 13.55 4.10 1.43
CA LYS A 70 14.65 3.83 2.38
C LYS A 70 15.61 2.76 1.90
N SER A 71 15.13 1.75 1.18
CA SER A 71 15.96 0.67 0.64
C SER A 71 16.95 1.20 -0.41
N VAL A 72 16.49 2.08 -1.30
CA VAL A 72 17.31 2.74 -2.32
C VAL A 72 18.30 3.71 -1.67
N LEU A 73 17.84 4.54 -0.71
CA LEU A 73 18.69 5.50 0.00
C LEU A 73 19.80 4.86 0.83
N ARG A 74 19.58 3.65 1.34
CA ARG A 74 20.59 2.85 2.08
C ARG A 74 21.42 1.95 1.17
N GLY A 75 21.09 1.89 -0.12
CA GLY A 75 21.76 1.05 -1.10
C GLY A 75 23.13 1.59 -1.52
N CYS A 76 23.84 0.79 -2.32
CA CYS A 76 25.17 1.18 -2.82
C CYS A 76 25.13 2.07 -4.07
N ASN A 77 23.98 2.14 -4.77
CA ASN A 77 23.85 2.91 -6.00
C ASN A 77 23.61 4.40 -5.71
N LYS A 78 24.71 5.17 -5.68
CA LYS A 78 24.67 6.61 -5.41
C LYS A 78 23.84 7.41 -6.42
N LYS A 79 23.73 6.94 -7.68
CA LYS A 79 22.96 7.64 -8.71
C LYS A 79 21.46 7.50 -8.47
N GLU A 80 20.99 6.31 -8.15
CA GLU A 80 19.59 6.07 -7.80
C GLU A 80 19.20 6.80 -6.50
N ALA A 81 20.05 6.72 -5.47
CA ALA A 81 19.82 7.45 -4.23
C ALA A 81 19.74 8.96 -4.46
N HIS A 82 20.57 9.51 -5.36
CA HIS A 82 20.49 10.91 -5.74
C HIS A 82 19.15 11.25 -6.41
N ASN A 83 18.69 10.47 -7.39
CA ASN A 83 17.40 10.71 -8.07
C ASN A 83 16.21 10.66 -7.10
N VAL A 84 16.22 9.73 -6.14
CA VAL A 84 15.22 9.65 -5.08
C VAL A 84 15.26 10.89 -4.19
N CYS A 85 16.44 11.36 -3.78
CA CYS A 85 16.58 12.61 -3.02
C CYS A 85 16.03 13.83 -3.78
N LEU A 86 16.24 13.90 -5.10
CA LEU A 86 15.70 14.96 -5.95
C LEU A 86 14.16 14.94 -5.95
N THR A 87 13.58 13.75 -6.12
CA THR A 87 12.13 13.56 -6.13
C THR A 87 11.51 13.88 -4.77
N LEU A 88 12.15 13.43 -3.67
CA LEU A 88 11.75 13.77 -2.29
C LEU A 88 11.76 15.28 -2.06
N LEU A 89 12.84 15.96 -2.44
CA LEU A 89 12.97 17.40 -2.29
C LEU A 89 11.89 18.15 -3.09
N TYR A 90 11.67 17.74 -4.34
CA TYR A 90 10.66 18.37 -5.19
C TYR A 90 9.25 18.21 -4.61
N CYS A 91 8.88 16.99 -4.21
CA CYS A 91 7.57 16.72 -3.60
C CYS A 91 7.37 17.50 -2.31
N LEU A 92 8.40 17.57 -1.45
CA LEU A 92 8.34 18.32 -0.21
C LEU A 92 8.24 19.82 -0.45
N ASN A 93 9.01 20.38 -1.38
CA ASN A 93 8.93 21.80 -1.74
C ASN A 93 7.53 22.18 -2.25
N MET A 94 7.00 21.42 -3.22
CA MET A 94 5.65 21.68 -3.74
C MET A 94 4.57 21.48 -2.67
N GLY A 95 4.69 20.43 -1.85
CA GLY A 95 3.79 20.16 -0.73
C GLY A 95 3.76 21.32 0.28
N VAL A 96 4.93 21.84 0.67
CA VAL A 96 5.08 22.99 1.57
C VAL A 96 4.39 24.24 1.01
N ARG A 97 4.59 24.53 -0.27
CA ARG A 97 3.91 25.65 -0.93
C ARG A 97 2.39 25.47 -1.02
N LEU A 98 1.90 24.26 -1.29
CA LEU A 98 0.46 23.97 -1.35
C LEU A 98 -0.24 24.20 -0.01
N PHE A 99 0.41 23.88 1.12
CA PHE A 99 -0.22 24.06 2.44
C PHE A 99 0.06 25.42 3.09
N ALA A 100 1.01 26.20 2.55
CA ALA A 100 1.37 27.52 3.06
C ALA A 100 0.18 28.45 3.36
N PRO A 101 -0.88 28.51 2.54
CA PRO A 101 -2.06 29.34 2.84
C PRO A 101 -2.79 28.95 4.14
N PHE A 102 -2.62 27.71 4.60
CA PHE A 102 -3.29 27.17 5.79
C PHE A 102 -2.40 27.18 7.03
N MET A 103 -1.10 26.95 6.86
CA MET A 103 -0.13 26.87 7.97
C MET A 103 1.13 27.71 7.69
N PRO A 104 1.01 29.05 7.59
CA PRO A 104 2.07 29.91 7.05
C PRO A 104 3.38 29.85 7.88
N PHE A 105 3.29 29.84 9.20
CA PHE A 105 4.49 29.80 10.06
C PHE A 105 5.26 28.48 9.94
N LEU A 106 4.55 27.36 9.86
CA LEU A 106 5.19 26.06 9.67
C LEU A 106 5.77 25.96 8.26
N ALA A 107 5.03 26.43 7.26
CA ALA A 107 5.47 26.39 5.87
C ALA A 107 6.73 27.24 5.68
N GLU A 108 6.81 28.42 6.30
CA GLU A 108 7.99 29.27 6.29
C GLU A 108 9.19 28.57 6.93
N GLU A 109 9.04 28.00 8.12
CA GLU A 109 10.13 27.30 8.81
C GLU A 109 10.65 26.11 7.99
N LEU A 110 9.76 25.30 7.41
CA LEU A 110 10.17 24.20 6.55
C LEU A 110 10.85 24.70 5.27
N HIS A 111 10.30 25.73 4.62
CA HIS A 111 10.82 26.29 3.38
C HIS A 111 12.25 26.85 3.55
N GLN A 112 12.50 27.59 4.64
CA GLN A 112 13.85 28.10 4.94
C GLN A 112 14.88 26.98 5.17
N ASN A 113 14.45 25.83 5.67
CA ASN A 113 15.32 24.68 5.89
C ASN A 113 15.48 23.76 4.67
N LEU A 114 14.75 24.01 3.56
CA LEU A 114 14.87 23.20 2.36
C LEU A 114 16.17 23.50 1.59
N PRO A 115 16.93 22.46 1.19
CA PRO A 115 18.10 22.63 0.33
C PRO A 115 17.75 23.30 -1.00
N GLY A 116 18.59 24.24 -1.44
CA GLY A 116 18.42 24.92 -2.73
C GLY A 116 17.35 26.01 -2.73
N ASN A 117 16.78 26.37 -1.57
CA ASN A 117 15.89 27.51 -1.49
C ASN A 117 16.65 28.83 -1.68
N THR A 118 16.12 29.71 -2.54
CA THR A 118 16.67 31.03 -2.84
C THR A 118 15.74 32.18 -2.44
N ALA A 119 14.50 31.89 -2.03
CA ALA A 119 13.53 32.89 -1.66
C ALA A 119 13.63 33.22 -0.15
N ASP A 120 13.62 34.52 0.17
CA ASP A 120 13.66 34.98 1.56
C ASP A 120 12.40 34.61 2.36
N TYR A 121 11.27 34.41 1.67
CA TYR A 121 9.98 34.08 2.28
C TYR A 121 9.17 33.14 1.37
N ILE A 122 8.38 32.26 1.97
CA ILE A 122 7.51 31.36 1.22
C ILE A 122 6.42 32.12 0.44
N THR A 123 6.03 33.32 0.90
CA THR A 123 5.07 34.17 0.19
C THR A 123 5.62 34.76 -1.11
N SER A 124 6.94 34.76 -1.29
CA SER A 124 7.60 35.20 -2.52
C SER A 124 7.61 34.11 -3.59
N GLU A 125 7.34 32.87 -3.20
CA GLU A 125 7.22 31.74 -4.12
C GLU A 125 5.87 31.74 -4.84
N LEU A 126 5.87 31.31 -6.10
CA LEU A 126 4.63 31.08 -6.84
C LEU A 126 3.80 29.98 -6.17
N PHE A 127 2.47 30.11 -6.20
CA PHE A 127 1.63 29.00 -5.78
C PHE A 127 1.70 27.88 -6.83
N PRO A 128 1.88 26.60 -6.44
CA PRO A 128 2.02 25.51 -7.39
C PRO A 128 0.79 25.41 -8.30
N SER A 129 1.03 25.49 -9.61
CA SER A 129 -0.02 25.35 -10.63
C SER A 129 0.55 24.62 -11.84
N LYS A 130 -0.27 23.76 -12.47
CA LYS A 130 0.05 23.08 -13.74
C LYS A 130 1.34 22.24 -13.68
N LEU A 131 1.51 21.42 -12.64
CA LEU A 131 2.71 20.56 -12.54
C LEU A 131 2.84 19.57 -13.72
N GLY A 132 1.73 19.25 -14.41
CA GLY A 132 1.76 18.60 -15.73
C GLY A 132 2.25 17.14 -15.75
N CYS A 133 2.56 16.56 -14.58
CA CYS A 133 3.20 15.25 -14.47
C CYS A 133 2.24 14.10 -14.09
N ARG A 134 0.91 14.31 -14.19
CA ARG A 134 -0.08 13.27 -13.88
C ARG A 134 -0.10 12.16 -14.93
N ARG A 135 0.01 10.92 -14.49
CA ARG A 135 0.02 9.66 -15.26
C ARG A 135 -0.90 8.66 -14.58
N GLU A 136 -2.15 8.58 -15.03
CA GLU A 136 -3.16 7.72 -14.41
C GLU A 136 -2.86 6.22 -14.55
N GLU A 137 -2.10 5.84 -15.59
CA GLU A 137 -1.70 4.46 -15.83
C GLU A 137 -0.81 3.95 -14.70
N ILE A 138 0.22 4.73 -14.34
CA ILE A 138 1.14 4.42 -13.24
C ILE A 138 0.41 4.41 -11.89
N GLU A 139 -0.54 5.33 -11.69
CA GLU A 139 -1.38 5.34 -10.48
C GLU A 139 -2.17 4.03 -10.32
N LYS A 140 -2.77 3.52 -11.42
CA LYS A 140 -3.53 2.27 -11.40
C LYS A 140 -2.64 1.04 -11.21
N GLU A 141 -1.49 1.00 -11.88
CA GLU A 141 -0.51 -0.07 -11.74
C GLU A 141 0.01 -0.16 -10.29
N PHE A 142 0.38 0.98 -9.71
CA PHE A 142 0.88 1.01 -8.34
C PHE A 142 -0.22 0.79 -7.29
N GLN A 143 -1.46 1.18 -7.57
CA GLN A 143 -2.59 0.87 -6.69
C GLN A 143 -2.74 -0.64 -6.47
N PHE A 144 -2.50 -1.44 -7.51
CA PHE A 144 -2.52 -2.89 -7.38
C PHE A 144 -1.40 -3.40 -6.46
N ALA A 145 -0.19 -2.82 -6.54
CA ALA A 145 0.89 -3.13 -5.62
C ALA A 145 0.54 -2.75 -4.17
N LEU A 146 -0.13 -1.61 -3.94
CA LEU A 146 -0.62 -1.22 -2.62
C LEU A 146 -1.66 -2.19 -2.06
N ASP A 147 -2.57 -2.69 -2.90
CA ASP A 147 -3.56 -3.69 -2.49
C ASP A 147 -2.86 -4.99 -2.06
N VAL A 148 -1.85 -5.45 -2.81
CA VAL A 148 -1.01 -6.60 -2.43
C VAL A 148 -0.31 -6.36 -1.09
N ILE A 149 0.31 -5.19 -0.89
CA ILE A 149 0.97 -4.82 0.38
C ILE A 149 -0.03 -4.85 1.55
N SER A 150 -1.22 -4.30 1.34
CA SER A 150 -2.29 -4.27 2.34
C SER A 150 -2.72 -5.68 2.74
N VAL A 151 -2.92 -6.57 1.76
CA VAL A 151 -3.23 -7.98 2.01
C VAL A 151 -2.10 -8.65 2.77
N ILE A 152 -0.84 -8.57 2.32
CA ILE A 152 0.30 -9.18 3.01
C ILE A 152 0.39 -8.69 4.47
N ARG A 153 0.30 -7.37 4.71
CA ARG A 153 0.37 -6.79 6.06
C ARG A 153 -0.78 -7.26 6.93
N LYS A 154 -2.01 -7.31 6.40
CA LYS A 154 -3.20 -7.81 7.11
C LYS A 154 -3.07 -9.29 7.47
N SER A 155 -2.59 -10.11 6.54
CA SER A 155 -2.40 -11.54 6.76
C SER A 155 -1.29 -11.78 7.78
N LYS A 156 -0.16 -11.05 7.70
CA LYS A 156 0.91 -11.06 8.71
C LYS A 156 0.42 -10.64 10.09
N ALA A 157 -0.41 -9.59 10.18
CA ALA A 157 -0.96 -9.11 11.44
C ALA A 157 -1.92 -10.13 12.08
N THR A 158 -2.75 -10.78 11.27
CA THR A 158 -3.65 -11.86 11.72
C THR A 158 -2.85 -13.02 12.33
N GLN A 159 -1.68 -13.29 11.77
CA GLN A 159 -0.77 -14.33 12.24
C GLN A 159 0.32 -13.79 13.18
N GLY A 160 0.19 -12.56 13.69
CA GLY A 160 1.12 -11.89 14.61
C GLY A 160 2.62 -11.90 14.21
N MET A 161 2.92 -12.04 12.92
CA MET A 161 4.28 -12.03 12.37
C MET A 161 4.69 -10.64 11.81
N ILE A 162 4.20 -9.55 12.41
CA ILE A 162 4.33 -8.19 11.86
C ILE A 162 5.80 -7.81 11.59
N GLN A 163 6.67 -8.08 12.56
CA GLN A 163 8.08 -7.68 12.52
C GLN A 163 8.99 -8.66 11.76
N GLN A 164 8.52 -9.87 11.46
CA GLN A 164 9.35 -10.90 10.83
C GLN A 164 9.38 -10.72 9.32
N LYS A 165 10.56 -10.88 8.72
CA LYS A 165 10.71 -10.97 7.27
C LYS A 165 10.39 -12.40 6.83
N ILE A 166 9.30 -12.58 6.09
CA ILE A 166 8.75 -13.89 5.69
C ILE A 166 8.86 -14.05 4.16
N PRO A 167 9.16 -15.26 3.65
CA PRO A 167 9.00 -15.56 2.23
C PRO A 167 7.51 -15.64 1.85
N VAL A 168 7.12 -14.86 0.85
CA VAL A 168 5.76 -14.77 0.29
C VAL A 168 5.83 -15.20 -1.17
N ILE A 169 4.95 -16.12 -1.54
CA ILE A 169 4.74 -16.56 -2.91
C ILE A 169 3.51 -15.86 -3.45
N LEU A 170 3.68 -15.06 -4.50
CA LEU A 170 2.56 -14.40 -5.15
C LEU A 170 2.15 -15.18 -6.39
N GLU A 171 0.94 -15.75 -6.36
CA GLU A 171 0.30 -16.33 -7.54
C GLU A 171 -0.42 -15.23 -8.31
N THR A 172 0.06 -14.92 -9.51
CA THR A 172 -0.53 -13.86 -10.33
C THR A 172 -0.34 -14.15 -11.81
N SER A 173 -1.34 -13.75 -12.60
CA SER A 173 -1.27 -13.76 -14.08
C SER A 173 -0.56 -12.52 -14.64
N ILE A 174 -0.36 -11.49 -13.81
CA ILE A 174 0.23 -10.20 -14.20
C ILE A 174 1.56 -10.02 -13.44
N THR A 175 2.51 -10.93 -13.69
CA THR A 175 3.82 -10.89 -13.04
C THR A 175 4.64 -9.67 -13.47
N GLU A 176 4.59 -9.31 -14.76
CA GLU A 176 5.40 -8.24 -15.34
C GLU A 176 5.18 -6.87 -14.65
N VAL A 177 3.93 -6.51 -14.37
CA VAL A 177 3.59 -5.22 -13.72
C VAL A 177 4.07 -5.17 -12.27
N LEU A 178 3.95 -6.29 -11.55
CA LEU A 178 4.35 -6.34 -10.14
C LEU A 178 5.85 -6.52 -9.93
N GLU A 179 6.54 -7.16 -10.88
CA GLU A 179 8.00 -7.33 -10.81
C GLU A 179 8.71 -5.96 -10.77
N VAL A 180 8.19 -4.99 -11.53
CA VAL A 180 8.68 -3.59 -11.53
C VAL A 180 8.64 -2.96 -10.14
N HIS A 181 7.65 -3.32 -9.32
CA HIS A 181 7.45 -2.79 -7.98
C HIS A 181 7.93 -3.72 -6.85
N LYS A 182 8.56 -4.85 -7.19
CA LYS A 182 8.96 -5.89 -6.23
C LYS A 182 9.71 -5.34 -5.02
N THR A 183 10.77 -4.55 -5.26
CA THR A 183 11.61 -4.00 -4.18
C THR A 183 10.81 -3.11 -3.23
N VAL A 184 9.84 -2.35 -3.76
CA VAL A 184 8.97 -1.48 -2.95
C VAL A 184 8.02 -2.32 -2.11
N ILE A 185 7.41 -3.37 -2.70
CA ILE A 185 6.50 -4.29 -1.98
C ILE A 185 7.26 -5.02 -0.87
N GLU A 186 8.45 -5.54 -1.15
CA GLU A 186 9.29 -6.22 -0.16
C GLU A 186 9.67 -5.30 1.01
N THR A 187 9.99 -4.03 0.71
CA THR A 187 10.34 -3.03 1.72
C THR A 187 9.12 -2.68 2.59
N LEU A 188 7.99 -2.34 1.97
CA LEU A 188 6.79 -1.90 2.68
C LEU A 188 6.12 -3.05 3.45
N ALA A 189 6.07 -4.26 2.90
CA ALA A 189 5.46 -5.41 3.58
C ALA A 189 6.43 -6.16 4.52
N ASN A 190 7.72 -5.80 4.51
CA ASN A 190 8.80 -6.50 5.21
C ASN A 190 8.75 -8.01 4.92
N CYS A 191 8.92 -8.37 3.65
CA CYS A 191 8.85 -9.75 3.16
C CYS A 191 9.85 -9.99 2.01
N SER A 192 10.00 -11.24 1.57
CA SER A 192 10.73 -11.59 0.34
C SER A 192 9.74 -12.23 -0.63
N ILE A 193 9.67 -11.76 -1.88
CA ILE A 193 8.60 -12.17 -2.80
C ILE A 193 9.15 -13.03 -3.93
N GLU A 194 8.46 -14.15 -4.16
CA GLU A 194 8.65 -15.01 -5.33
C GLU A 194 7.35 -15.05 -6.15
N PHE A 195 7.44 -14.70 -7.43
CA PHE A 195 6.28 -14.71 -8.33
C PHE A 195 6.15 -16.07 -8.99
N THR A 196 4.95 -16.64 -8.97
CA THR A 196 4.66 -17.91 -9.65
C THR A 196 3.34 -17.82 -10.43
N PRO A 197 3.24 -18.42 -11.62
CA PRO A 197 1.98 -18.42 -12.37
C PRO A 197 0.94 -19.38 -11.78
N LYS A 198 1.38 -20.38 -10.99
CA LYS A 198 0.53 -21.34 -10.32
C LYS A 198 1.25 -21.90 -9.11
N TYR A 199 0.62 -21.85 -7.94
CA TYR A 199 1.15 -22.41 -6.72
C TYR A 199 0.21 -23.49 -6.16
N SER A 200 0.78 -24.60 -5.69
CA SER A 200 0.04 -25.63 -4.96
C SER A 200 0.25 -25.43 -3.46
N PRO A 201 -0.72 -24.85 -2.72
CA PRO A 201 -0.57 -24.57 -1.31
C PRO A 201 -0.39 -25.86 -0.51
N GLY A 202 0.62 -25.88 0.37
CA GLY A 202 0.82 -26.95 1.34
C GLY A 202 -0.09 -26.77 2.57
N SER A 203 -0.09 -27.75 3.48
CA SER A 203 -0.95 -27.74 4.69
C SER A 203 -0.71 -26.57 5.65
N ASN A 204 0.44 -25.88 5.55
CA ASN A 204 0.81 -24.73 6.39
C ASN A 204 0.79 -23.39 5.62
N THR A 205 0.21 -23.35 4.42
CA THR A 205 0.14 -22.15 3.60
C THR A 205 -1.13 -21.37 3.87
N ILE A 206 -0.99 -20.07 4.15
CA ILE A 206 -2.12 -19.13 4.15
C ILE A 206 -2.24 -18.51 2.78
N SER A 207 -3.46 -18.45 2.28
CA SER A 207 -3.80 -17.90 0.98
C SER A 207 -4.85 -16.81 1.15
N ASP A 208 -4.58 -15.60 0.65
CA ASP A 208 -5.55 -14.52 0.59
C ASP A 208 -5.63 -13.98 -0.85
N THR A 209 -6.81 -13.54 -1.28
CA THR A 209 -7.03 -13.07 -2.66
C THR A 209 -6.92 -11.55 -2.77
N VAL A 210 -6.33 -11.08 -3.88
CA VAL A 210 -6.18 -9.68 -4.25
C VAL A 210 -6.83 -9.44 -5.60
N GLY A 211 -7.80 -8.53 -5.67
CA GLY A 211 -8.41 -8.11 -6.94
C GLY A 211 -9.15 -9.20 -7.73
N GLY A 212 -9.38 -10.40 -7.17
CA GLY A 212 -10.07 -11.52 -7.83
C GLY A 212 -9.25 -12.26 -8.90
N HIS A 213 -8.02 -11.84 -9.17
CA HIS A 213 -7.15 -12.41 -10.21
C HIS A 213 -5.75 -12.80 -9.71
N SER A 214 -5.42 -12.46 -8.47
CA SER A 214 -4.14 -12.81 -7.85
C SER A 214 -4.37 -13.34 -6.44
N SER A 215 -3.53 -14.28 -6.02
CA SER A 215 -3.56 -14.88 -4.69
C SER A 215 -2.19 -14.74 -4.04
N VAL A 216 -2.18 -14.24 -2.81
CA VAL A 216 -0.99 -14.11 -1.96
C VAL A 216 -0.91 -15.37 -1.12
N HIS A 217 0.18 -16.12 -1.26
CA HIS A 217 0.47 -17.31 -0.49
C HIS A 217 1.69 -17.07 0.38
N PHE A 218 1.66 -17.45 1.65
CA PHE A 218 2.89 -17.52 2.43
C PHE A 218 2.83 -18.67 3.42
N ASN A 219 3.99 -19.28 3.64
CA ASN A 219 4.10 -20.42 4.54
C ASN A 219 4.21 -19.90 5.98
N CYS A 220 3.23 -20.25 6.80
CA CYS A 220 3.28 -20.02 8.23
C CYS A 220 4.08 -21.13 8.92
N ASN A 221 5.37 -21.24 8.57
CA ASN A 221 6.31 -21.84 9.50
C ASN A 221 6.59 -20.80 10.59
N VAL A 222 5.65 -20.65 11.53
CA VAL A 222 5.87 -19.89 12.76
C VAL A 222 7.10 -20.55 13.42
N PRO A 223 8.23 -19.84 13.63
CA PRO A 223 9.28 -20.37 14.48
C PRO A 223 8.65 -20.68 15.84
N GLU A 224 8.92 -21.86 16.39
CA GLU A 224 8.28 -22.43 17.60
C GLU A 224 8.26 -21.49 18.82
N THR A 225 9.03 -20.40 18.79
CA THR A 225 9.21 -19.44 19.88
C THR A 225 8.17 -18.32 19.97
N ASN A 226 7.23 -18.16 19.02
CA ASN A 226 6.29 -17.02 19.00
C ASN A 226 4.79 -17.39 18.92
N ILE A 227 4.39 -18.60 19.30
CA ILE A 227 2.96 -18.89 19.53
C ILE A 227 2.56 -18.26 20.86
N THR A 228 2.25 -16.97 20.87
CA THR A 228 1.67 -16.31 22.05
C THR A 228 0.17 -16.63 22.14
N ASP A 229 -0.39 -16.68 23.36
CA ASP A 229 -1.83 -16.86 23.58
C ASP A 229 -2.69 -15.81 22.82
N GLU A 230 -2.10 -14.68 22.43
CA GLU A 230 -2.72 -13.65 21.60
C GLU A 230 -2.95 -14.08 20.14
N HIS A 231 -2.03 -14.86 19.55
CA HIS A 231 -2.21 -15.43 18.21
C HIS A 231 -3.40 -16.39 18.16
N VAL A 232 -3.50 -17.26 19.17
CA VAL A 232 -4.61 -18.21 19.29
C VAL A 232 -5.93 -17.47 19.47
N LYS A 233 -5.96 -16.42 20.31
CA LYS A 233 -7.15 -15.56 20.47
C LYS A 233 -7.55 -14.87 19.17
N ASN A 234 -6.60 -14.35 18.39
CA ASN A 234 -6.89 -13.69 17.12
C ASN A 234 -7.37 -14.67 16.04
N ALA A 235 -6.78 -15.86 15.98
CA ALA A 235 -7.23 -16.93 15.08
C ALA A 235 -8.66 -17.41 15.43
N ILE A 236 -8.97 -17.60 16.72
CA ILE A 236 -10.34 -17.95 17.18
C ILE A 236 -11.33 -16.82 16.84
N LYS A 237 -10.97 -15.55 17.03
CA LYS A 237 -11.81 -14.41 16.63
C LYS A 237 -12.06 -14.39 15.12
N LYS A 238 -11.05 -14.70 14.31
CA LYS A 238 -11.20 -14.81 12.84
C LYS A 238 -12.15 -15.96 12.49
N GLU A 239 -12.01 -17.13 13.14
CA GLU A 239 -12.93 -18.26 12.95
C GLU A 239 -14.38 -17.88 13.25
N ASP A 240 -14.62 -17.23 14.40
CA ASP A 240 -15.98 -16.84 14.83
C ASP A 240 -16.60 -15.80 13.87
N ASN A 241 -15.81 -14.83 13.40
CA ASN A 241 -16.27 -13.85 12.42
C ASN A 241 -16.60 -14.46 11.05
N LEU A 242 -15.77 -15.42 10.59
CA LEU A 242 -16.01 -16.15 9.34
C LEU A 242 -17.23 -17.06 9.45
N ARG A 243 -17.40 -17.78 10.57
CA ARG A 243 -18.60 -18.59 10.85
C ARG A 243 -19.86 -17.75 10.85
N LYS A 244 -19.86 -16.60 11.55
CA LYS A 244 -21.01 -15.66 11.55
C LYS A 244 -21.34 -15.15 10.15
N SER A 245 -20.32 -14.91 9.32
CA SER A 245 -20.52 -14.47 7.94
C SER A 245 -21.08 -15.58 7.06
N LEU A 246 -20.60 -16.82 7.24
CA LEU A 246 -21.10 -18.01 6.57
C LEU A 246 -22.56 -18.31 6.97
N ASP A 247 -22.87 -18.30 8.26
CA ASP A 247 -24.22 -18.56 8.78
C ASP A 247 -25.22 -17.54 8.24
N LYS A 248 -24.86 -16.25 8.20
CA LYS A 248 -25.69 -15.21 7.58
C LYS A 248 -25.96 -15.49 6.10
N LEU A 249 -24.95 -15.91 5.34
CA LEU A 249 -25.07 -16.24 3.92
C LEU A 249 -25.92 -17.51 3.70
N ILE A 250 -25.77 -18.53 4.54
CA ILE A 250 -26.58 -19.76 4.49
C ILE A 250 -28.04 -19.45 4.82
N VAL A 251 -28.30 -18.66 5.85
CA VAL A 251 -29.67 -18.24 6.21
C VAL A 251 -30.30 -17.40 5.10
N MET A 252 -29.56 -16.44 4.53
CA MET A 252 -30.07 -15.65 3.40
C MET A 252 -30.39 -16.51 2.18
N THR A 253 -29.59 -17.53 1.90
CA THR A 253 -29.76 -18.40 0.72
C THR A 253 -30.79 -19.51 0.93
N SER A 254 -31.16 -19.82 2.18
CA SER A 254 -32.18 -20.82 2.53
C SER A 254 -33.62 -20.28 2.51
N HIS A 255 -33.81 -18.96 2.63
CA HIS A 255 -35.13 -18.32 2.54
C HIS A 255 -35.79 -18.57 1.17
N GLU A 256 -37.05 -19.01 1.17
CA GLU A 256 -37.80 -19.32 -0.06
C GLU A 256 -37.92 -18.12 -1.01
N GLY A 257 -38.13 -16.91 -0.47
CA GLY A 257 -38.18 -15.68 -1.26
C GLY A 257 -36.87 -15.33 -1.98
N TYR A 258 -35.73 -15.83 -1.51
CA TYR A 258 -34.43 -15.66 -2.18
C TYR A 258 -34.31 -16.57 -3.41
N LYS A 259 -34.85 -17.79 -3.34
CA LYS A 259 -34.85 -18.73 -4.49
C LYS A 259 -35.68 -18.20 -5.67
N GLU A 260 -36.75 -17.47 -5.39
CA GLU A 260 -37.61 -16.91 -6.44
C GLU A 260 -37.12 -15.54 -6.94
N LYS A 261 -36.63 -14.66 -6.05
CA LYS A 261 -36.27 -13.27 -6.42
C LYS A 261 -34.82 -13.07 -6.87
N ALA A 262 -33.88 -13.95 -6.48
CA ALA A 262 -32.48 -13.76 -6.82
C ALA A 262 -32.17 -14.22 -8.26
N SER A 263 -31.46 -13.38 -9.01
CA SER A 263 -30.97 -13.72 -10.35
C SER A 263 -29.94 -14.85 -10.32
N GLU A 264 -29.80 -15.60 -11.42
CA GLU A 264 -28.82 -16.69 -11.53
C GLU A 264 -27.39 -16.23 -11.25
N LYS A 265 -27.02 -15.02 -11.67
CA LYS A 265 -25.70 -14.43 -11.40
C LYS A 265 -25.46 -14.24 -9.89
N VAL A 266 -26.47 -13.76 -9.16
CA VAL A 266 -26.37 -13.57 -7.70
C VAL A 266 -26.32 -14.92 -6.97
N LYS A 267 -27.11 -15.90 -7.41
CA LYS A 267 -27.08 -17.27 -6.87
C LYS A 267 -25.71 -17.91 -7.04
N ARG A 268 -25.08 -17.77 -8.20
CA ARG A 268 -23.73 -18.30 -8.49
C ARG A 268 -22.67 -17.63 -7.63
N ASN A 269 -22.67 -16.30 -7.55
CA ASN A 269 -21.74 -15.55 -6.70
C ASN A 269 -21.86 -15.92 -5.22
N HIS A 270 -23.07 -16.06 -4.68
CA HIS A 270 -23.25 -16.48 -3.29
C HIS A 270 -22.84 -17.94 -3.06
N SER A 271 -23.10 -18.84 -4.00
CA SER A 271 -22.64 -20.23 -3.95
C SER A 271 -21.11 -20.32 -3.94
N ASP A 272 -20.43 -19.58 -4.82
CA ASP A 272 -18.96 -19.57 -4.89
C ASP A 272 -18.35 -18.95 -3.63
N LYS A 273 -18.98 -17.90 -3.08
CA LYS A 273 -18.57 -17.28 -1.83
C LYS A 273 -18.77 -18.20 -0.61
N ILE A 274 -19.84 -18.99 -0.58
CA ILE A 274 -20.08 -20.02 0.45
C ILE A 274 -18.99 -21.08 0.39
N LYS A 275 -18.67 -21.60 -0.81
CA LYS A 275 -17.59 -22.60 -0.97
C LYS A 275 -16.24 -22.05 -0.50
N SER A 276 -15.88 -20.85 -0.94
CA SER A 276 -14.64 -20.18 -0.52
C SER A 276 -14.57 -20.00 1.00
N LEU A 277 -15.65 -19.55 1.65
CA LEU A 277 -15.69 -19.39 3.11
C LEU A 277 -15.60 -20.74 3.86
N GLN A 278 -16.21 -21.80 3.31
CA GLN A 278 -16.11 -23.15 3.88
C GLN A 278 -14.70 -23.71 3.78
N GLU A 279 -14.03 -23.53 2.64
CA GLU A 279 -12.64 -23.92 2.44
C GLU A 279 -11.70 -23.15 3.37
N GLU A 280 -11.88 -21.83 3.50
CA GLU A 280 -11.08 -21.01 4.42
C GLU A 280 -11.28 -21.44 5.89
N LEU A 281 -12.52 -21.74 6.30
CA LEU A 281 -12.81 -22.27 7.65
C LEU A 281 -12.19 -23.65 7.88
N LEU A 282 -12.20 -24.52 6.87
CA LEU A 282 -11.57 -25.84 6.96
C LEU A 282 -10.05 -25.70 7.19
N GLN A 283 -9.39 -24.86 6.39
CA GLN A 283 -7.95 -24.59 6.51
C GLN A 283 -7.62 -23.98 7.87
N LEU A 284 -8.42 -23.01 8.32
CA LEU A 284 -8.23 -22.35 9.61
C LEU A 284 -8.44 -23.33 10.79
N GLY A 285 -9.39 -24.26 10.66
CA GLY A 285 -9.63 -25.32 11.64
C GLY A 285 -8.48 -26.34 11.72
N ILE A 286 -7.92 -26.73 10.57
CA ILE A 286 -6.71 -27.59 10.51
C ILE A 286 -5.53 -26.86 11.16
N TYR A 287 -5.35 -25.58 10.87
CA TYR A 287 -4.31 -24.75 11.47
C TYR A 287 -4.47 -24.66 13.00
N LEU A 288 -5.68 -24.37 13.50
CA LEU A 288 -5.96 -24.33 14.95
C LEU A 288 -5.71 -25.67 15.65
N LYS A 289 -6.10 -26.80 15.04
CA LYS A 289 -5.78 -28.14 15.56
C LYS A 289 -4.27 -28.36 15.63
N SER A 290 -3.56 -28.00 14.57
CA SER A 290 -2.10 -28.13 14.53
C SER A 290 -1.40 -27.24 15.58
N LEU A 291 -1.98 -26.09 15.95
CA LEU A 291 -1.49 -25.25 17.04
C LEU A 291 -1.76 -25.88 18.41
N GLN A 292 -2.93 -26.49 18.60
CA GLN A 292 -3.30 -27.18 19.84
C GLN A 292 -2.46 -28.44 20.08
N GLU A 293 -2.16 -29.22 19.03
CA GLU A 293 -1.29 -30.39 19.10
C GLU A 293 0.15 -30.01 19.44
N ARG A 294 0.66 -28.93 18.82
CA ARG A 294 1.99 -28.37 19.12
C ARG A 294 2.13 -27.84 20.55
N ARG A 295 1.04 -27.37 21.17
CA ARG A 295 0.99 -26.97 22.60
C ARG A 295 1.02 -28.15 23.59
N LYS A 296 0.67 -29.37 23.15
CA LYS A 296 0.67 -30.57 24.01
C LYS A 296 2.02 -31.30 24.03
N GLN A 297 2.92 -30.97 23.10
CA GLN A 297 4.22 -31.64 22.92
C GLN A 297 5.42 -30.88 23.52
N GLY A 298 5.22 -29.63 23.96
CA GLY A 298 6.21 -28.83 24.71
C GLY A 298 5.74 -28.60 26.14
#